data_AF-A0A0F7ZXN6-F1
#
_entry.id   AF-A0A0F7ZXN6-F1
#
_cell.length_a   1.000
_cell.length_b   1.000
_cell.length_c   1.000
_cell.angle_alpha   90.00
_cell.angle_beta   90.00
_cell.angle_gamma   90.00
#
_symmetry.space_group_name_H-M   'P 1'
#
loop_
_entity.id
_entity.type
_entity.pdbx_description
1 polymer ?
#
loop_
_entity_poly.entity_id
_entity_poly.type
_entity_poly.pdbx_seq_one_letter_code
_entity_poly.pdbx_strand_id
1 'polypeptide(L)'
;MKIWLNIFAGQLFFSSFDEYTKTCEALSLAWHPARGEMVVEADGFVSRNEDATPSKFTKSPIPFLSILLVNIRRDCADIQQTHWGKILDGLLLNESDFV
;
A
#
# COMPACT_ATOMS: atom_id res chain seq x y z
N MET A 1 -3.60 15.58 -2.70
CA MET A 1 -4.22 15.82 -1.37
C MET A 1 -5.27 14.77 -0.99
N LYS A 2 -6.01 14.17 -1.95
CA LYS A 2 -7.07 13.19 -1.66
C LYS A 2 -6.58 11.86 -1.03
N ILE A 3 -5.39 11.38 -1.39
CA ILE A 3 -4.83 10.08 -0.92
C ILE A 3 -4.84 9.97 0.62
N TRP A 4 -4.24 10.95 1.31
CA TRP A 4 -4.18 10.95 2.77
C TRP A 4 -5.58 11.02 3.39
N LEU A 5 -6.46 11.87 2.87
CA LEU A 5 -7.83 11.96 3.35
C LEU A 5 -8.55 10.62 3.26
N ASN A 6 -8.41 9.90 2.14
CA ASN A 6 -9.03 8.60 1.91
C ASN A 6 -8.53 7.55 2.90
N ILE A 7 -7.20 7.46 3.08
CA ILE A 7 -6.58 6.53 4.05
C ILE A 7 -7.07 6.85 5.46
N PHE A 8 -6.98 8.11 5.87
CA PHE A 8 -7.39 8.51 7.21
C PHE A 8 -8.89 8.39 7.41
N ALA A 9 -9.73 8.49 6.38
CA ALA A 9 -11.17 8.23 6.46
C ALA A 9 -11.52 6.73 6.57
N GLY A 10 -10.55 5.82 6.41
CA GLY A 10 -10.79 4.38 6.47
C GLY A 10 -11.33 3.78 5.17
N GLN A 11 -11.01 4.39 4.02
CA GLN A 11 -11.32 3.83 2.72
C GLN A 11 -10.58 2.51 2.52
N LEU A 12 -11.30 1.43 2.17
CA LEU A 12 -10.74 0.08 2.00
C LEU A 12 -10.51 -0.34 0.54
N PHE A 13 -11.17 0.33 -0.41
CA PHE A 13 -11.09 0.06 -1.84
C PHE A 13 -10.66 1.32 -2.58
N PHE A 14 -9.85 1.19 -3.62
CA PHE A 14 -9.55 2.32 -4.51
C PHE A 14 -10.52 2.34 -5.69
N SER A 15 -10.77 3.52 -6.25
CA SER A 15 -11.72 3.72 -7.33
C SER A 15 -11.16 3.35 -8.70
N SER A 16 -9.84 3.25 -8.83
CA SER A 16 -9.14 2.89 -10.05
C SER A 16 -7.73 2.37 -9.77
N PHE A 17 -7.15 1.67 -10.76
CA PHE A 17 -5.75 1.25 -10.71
C PHE A 17 -4.78 2.43 -10.58
N ASP A 18 -5.06 3.56 -11.24
CA ASP A 18 -4.28 4.81 -11.12
C ASP A 18 -4.31 5.40 -9.69
N GLU A 19 -5.43 5.30 -8.98
CA GLU A 19 -5.50 5.73 -7.57
C GLU A 19 -4.65 4.82 -6.67
N TYR A 20 -4.64 3.52 -6.97
CA TYR A 20 -3.80 2.53 -6.29
C TYR A 20 -2.30 2.80 -6.49
N THR A 21 -1.83 2.94 -7.74
CA THR A 21 -0.40 3.16 -8.03
C THR A 21 0.12 4.44 -7.39
N LYS A 22 -0.62 5.55 -7.51
CA LYS A 22 -0.30 6.82 -6.84
C LYS A 22 -0.23 6.70 -5.32
N THR A 23 -1.08 5.86 -4.72
CA THR A 23 -1.06 5.62 -3.28
C THR A 23 0.17 4.82 -2.87
N CYS A 24 0.53 3.78 -3.62
CA CYS A 24 1.75 3.02 -3.40
C CYS A 24 3.01 3.89 -3.52
N GLU A 25 3.11 4.74 -4.54
CA GLU A 25 4.23 5.68 -4.70
C GLU A 25 4.33 6.73 -3.58
N ALA A 26 3.18 7.16 -3.04
CA ALA A 26 3.12 8.10 -1.92
C ALA A 26 3.60 7.45 -0.62
N LEU A 27 3.43 6.13 -0.46
CA LEU A 27 3.78 5.35 0.72
C LEU A 27 5.09 4.56 0.57
N SER A 28 5.75 4.63 -0.59
CA SER A 28 6.90 3.77 -0.93
C SER A 28 6.56 2.27 -0.81
N LEU A 29 5.42 1.87 -1.37
CA LEU A 29 4.99 0.48 -1.48
C LEU A 29 5.15 -0.02 -2.92
N ALA A 30 5.37 -1.32 -3.07
CA ALA A 30 5.44 -1.95 -4.38
C ALA A 30 4.05 -2.06 -5.00
N TRP A 31 3.94 -1.69 -6.28
CA TRP A 31 2.74 -1.92 -7.09
C TRP A 31 3.04 -2.74 -8.35
N HIS A 32 4.31 -3.10 -8.56
CA HIS A 32 4.77 -4.01 -9.60
C HIS A 32 5.87 -4.93 -9.04
N PRO A 33 6.20 -6.04 -9.73
CA PRO A 33 7.33 -6.88 -9.36
C PRO A 33 8.64 -6.09 -9.34
N ALA A 34 9.54 -6.40 -8.40
CA ALA A 34 10.83 -5.71 -8.28
C ALA A 34 11.66 -5.77 -9.57
N ARG A 35 12.30 -4.65 -9.92
CA ARG A 35 13.13 -4.49 -11.12
C ARG A 35 14.39 -3.68 -10.81
N GLY A 36 15.45 -3.86 -11.60
CA GLY A 36 16.70 -3.12 -11.43
C GLY A 36 17.32 -3.35 -10.05
N GLU A 37 17.66 -2.26 -9.36
CA GLU A 37 18.20 -2.29 -7.98
C GLU A 37 17.13 -2.11 -6.89
N MET A 38 15.85 -2.24 -7.24
CA MET A 38 14.75 -2.11 -6.29
C MET A 38 14.81 -3.19 -5.22
N VAL A 39 14.71 -2.79 -3.96
CA VAL A 39 14.61 -3.70 -2.82
C VAL A 39 13.22 -3.57 -2.23
N VAL A 40 12.48 -4.67 -2.27
CA VAL A 40 11.13 -4.81 -1.70
C VAL A 40 11.21 -5.75 -0.50
N GLU A 41 10.82 -5.25 0.65
CA GLU A 41 10.71 -6.00 1.90
C GLU A 41 9.53 -6.98 1.84
N ALA A 42 9.49 -7.94 2.77
CA ALA A 42 8.48 -9.00 2.79
C ALA A 42 7.03 -8.49 2.94
N ASP A 43 6.84 -7.28 3.47
CA ASP A 43 5.54 -6.62 3.63
C ASP A 43 5.15 -5.74 2.42
N GLY A 44 5.92 -5.79 1.33
CA GLY A 44 5.70 -4.98 0.14
C GLY A 44 6.27 -3.56 0.21
N PHE A 45 6.96 -3.18 1.30
CA PHE A 45 7.63 -1.89 1.42
C PHE A 45 8.88 -1.80 0.53
N VAL A 46 9.04 -0.69 -0.19
CA VAL A 46 10.19 -0.45 -1.06
C VAL A 46 11.23 0.31 -0.25
N SER A 47 12.27 -0.36 0.24
CA SER A 47 13.35 0.28 1.01
C SER A 47 14.38 0.98 0.11
N ARG A 48 14.49 0.55 -1.15
CA ARG A 48 15.32 1.14 -2.20
C ARG A 48 14.58 1.14 -3.53
N ASN A 49 14.58 2.27 -4.24
CA ASN A 49 13.95 2.41 -5.56
C ASN A 49 14.80 1.76 -6.66
N GLU A 50 14.24 1.64 -7.86
CA GLU A 50 14.92 1.09 -9.05
C GLU A 50 16.25 1.79 -9.37
N ASP A 51 16.29 3.12 -9.18
CA ASP A 51 17.48 3.98 -9.42
C ASP A 51 18.49 3.97 -8.25
N ALA A 52 18.44 2.96 -7.39
CA ALA A 52 19.26 2.83 -6.18
C ALA A 52 19.08 3.93 -5.12
N THR A 53 18.10 4.83 -5.30
CA THR A 53 17.79 5.89 -4.34
C THR A 53 17.06 5.34 -3.12
N PRO A 54 17.30 5.89 -1.91
CA PRO A 54 16.58 5.47 -0.71
C PRO A 54 15.09 5.82 -0.82
N SER A 55 14.25 5.05 -0.13
CA SER A 55 12.81 5.33 -0.07
C SER A 55 12.48 6.66 0.63
N LYS A 56 11.26 7.16 0.44
CA LYS A 56 10.76 8.36 1.13
C LYS A 56 10.57 8.15 2.63
N PHE A 57 10.45 6.89 3.07
CA PHE A 57 10.27 6.52 4.47
C PHE A 57 11.50 5.79 5.01
N THR A 58 11.81 6.03 6.28
CA THR A 58 12.90 5.31 6.97
C THR A 58 12.45 3.93 7.46
N LYS A 59 11.14 3.73 7.63
CA LYS A 59 10.52 2.48 8.10
C LYS A 59 9.26 2.20 7.30
N SER A 60 8.91 0.92 7.17
CA SER A 60 7.68 0.51 6.52
C SER A 60 6.44 1.17 7.17
N PRO A 61 5.53 1.76 6.37
CA PRO A 61 4.27 2.28 6.88
C PRO A 61 3.22 1.18 7.12
N ILE A 62 3.47 -0.06 6.68
CA ILE A 62 2.51 -1.18 6.78
C ILE A 62 2.04 -1.44 8.22
N PRO A 63 2.90 -1.48 9.25
CA PRO A 63 2.44 -1.65 10.63
C PRO A 63 1.50 -0.54 11.10
N PHE A 64 1.77 0.71 10.71
CA PHE A 64 0.91 1.83 11.03
C PHE A 64 -0.44 1.74 10.30
N LEU A 65 -0.42 1.41 9.01
CA LEU A 65 -1.63 1.27 8.19
C LEU A 65 -2.51 0.12 8.69
N SER A 66 -1.91 -0.99 9.10
CA SER A 66 -2.61 -2.11 9.74
C SER A 66 -3.36 -1.65 10.99
N ILE A 67 -2.68 -0.96 11.92
CA ILE A 67 -3.32 -0.43 13.14
C ILE A 67 -4.43 0.57 12.80
N LEU A 68 -4.18 1.50 11.87
CA LEU A 68 -5.15 2.52 11.49
C LEU A 68 -6.42 1.92 10.87
N LEU A 69 -6.26 1.05 9.88
CA LEU A 69 -7.38 0.54 9.10
C LEU A 69 -8.13 -0.58 9.83
N VAL A 70 -7.42 -1.51 10.47
CA VAL A 70 -8.02 -2.68 11.14
C VAL A 70 -8.51 -2.29 12.54
N ASN A 71 -7.63 -1.76 13.38
CA ASN A 71 -7.96 -1.57 14.80
C ASN A 71 -8.78 -0.29 15.03
N ILE A 72 -8.33 0.85 14.49
CA ILE A 72 -8.95 2.15 14.78
C ILE A 72 -10.22 2.38 13.96
N ARG A 73 -10.18 2.11 12.65
CA ARG A 73 -11.28 2.45 11.74
C ARG A 73 -12.32 1.34 11.59
N ARG A 74 -11.98 0.10 11.91
CA ARG A 74 -12.83 -1.07 11.67
C ARG A 74 -13.07 -1.93 12.89
N ASP A 75 -12.61 -1.52 14.07
CA ASP A 75 -12.85 -2.24 15.32
C ASP A 75 -12.47 -3.73 15.22
N CYS A 76 -11.30 -3.99 14.63
CA CYS A 76 -10.74 -5.32 14.37
C CYS A 76 -11.56 -6.20 13.41
N ALA A 77 -12.46 -5.63 12.60
CA ALA A 77 -13.15 -6.37 11.55
C ALA A 77 -12.19 -6.84 10.44
N ASP A 78 -12.52 -7.98 9.83
CA ASP A 78 -11.75 -8.55 8.73
C ASP A 78 -11.83 -7.65 7.47
N ILE A 79 -10.66 -7.40 6.88
CA ILE A 79 -10.50 -6.61 5.65
C ILE A 79 -9.74 -7.37 4.55
N GLN A 80 -9.46 -8.67 4.70
CA GLN A 80 -8.62 -9.43 3.76
C GLN A 80 -9.13 -9.42 2.32
N GLN A 81 -10.45 -9.39 2.11
CA GLN A 81 -11.05 -9.32 0.76
C GLN A 81 -10.98 -7.92 0.11
N THR A 82 -10.49 -6.92 0.83
CA THR A 82 -10.38 -5.54 0.33
C THR A 82 -9.04 -5.28 -0.34
N HIS A 83 -8.93 -4.16 -1.07
CA HIS A 83 -7.66 -3.77 -1.68
C HIS A 83 -6.59 -3.53 -0.62
N TRP A 84 -6.94 -2.86 0.48
CA TRP A 84 -6.01 -2.68 1.59
C TRP A 84 -5.66 -3.99 2.30
N GLY A 85 -6.59 -4.93 2.42
CA GLY A 85 -6.29 -6.26 2.97
C GLY A 85 -5.19 -6.97 2.17
N LYS A 86 -5.37 -7.06 0.85
CA LYS A 86 -4.37 -7.61 -0.07
C LYS A 86 -3.02 -6.89 0.03
N ILE A 87 -3.01 -5.56 0.10
CA ILE A 87 -1.77 -4.78 0.23
C ILE A 87 -1.05 -5.05 1.56
N LEU A 88 -1.80 -5.13 2.67
CA LEU A 88 -1.22 -5.41 3.99
C LEU A 88 -0.67 -6.84 4.09
N ASP A 89 -1.18 -7.77 3.28
CA ASP A 89 -0.66 -9.12 3.11
C ASP A 89 0.53 -9.18 2.11
N GLY A 90 0.99 -8.04 1.60
CA GLY A 90 2.11 -7.95 0.65
C GLY A 90 1.76 -8.36 -0.78
N LEU A 91 0.48 -8.44 -1.13
CA LEU A 91 0.03 -8.79 -2.48
C LEU A 91 -0.04 -7.56 -3.40
N LEU A 92 0.31 -7.77 -4.67
CA LEU A 92 0.16 -6.77 -5.72
C LEU A 92 -1.24 -6.84 -6.33
N LEU A 93 -1.86 -5.68 -6.56
CA LEU A 93 -3.14 -5.59 -7.26
C LEU A 93 -2.90 -5.42 -8.75
N ASN A 94 -3.75 -6.02 -9.57
CA ASN A 94 -3.73 -5.87 -11.02
C ASN A 94 -4.93 -5.04 -11.49
N GLU A 95 -4.92 -4.58 -12.73
CA GLU A 95 -6.04 -3.82 -13.31
C GLU A 95 -7.39 -4.56 -13.22
N SER A 96 -7.37 -5.90 -13.26
CA SER A 96 -8.55 -6.75 -13.12
C SER A 96 -9.22 -6.68 -11.75
N ASP A 97 -8.51 -6.23 -10.70
CA ASP A 97 -9.08 -6.05 -9.36
C ASP A 97 -10.00 -4.81 -9.28
N PHE A 98 -10.07 -4.00 -10.33
CA PHE A 98 -10.81 -2.73 -10.38
C PHE A 98 -11.99 -2.74 -11.38
N VAL A 99 -12.37 -3.93 -11.87
CA VAL A 99 -13.43 -4.14 -12.88
C VAL A 99 -14.71 -4.67 -12.23
#